data_AF-A0A374WCP4-F1
#
_entry.id   AF-A0A374WCP4-F1
#
_cell.length_a   1.000
_cell.length_b   1.000
_cell.length_c   1.000
_cell.angle_alpha   90.00
_cell.angle_beta   90.00
_cell.angle_gamma   90.00
#
_symmetry.space_group_name_H-M   'P 1'
#
loop_
_entity.id
_entity.type
_entity.pdbx_description
1 polymer ?
#
loop_
_entity_poly.entity_id
_entity_poly.type
_entity_poly.pdbx_seq_one_letter_code
_entity_poly.pdbx_strand_id
1 'polypeptide(L)'
;MNPTLYKKIEELRRASRELLRLGEADGMVYADDLSRLNREVCRQSRALLKAKGETPEEEAAICVALLMSYTVTMYGNPVEQQKQQILDRALYVLDELPASLLKCQLLTYCYGVAGDEELLKEACEIIDSWGGRELLEEEKEVVEGVKCMKE
;
A
#
# COMPACT_ATOMS: atom_id res chain seq x y z
N MET A 1 -9.66 -14.77 6.37
CA MET A 1 -9.78 -13.31 6.47
C MET A 1 -11.25 -12.91 6.65
N ASN A 2 -11.55 -11.99 7.57
CA ASN A 2 -12.91 -11.48 7.80
C ASN A 2 -13.52 -10.90 6.50
N PRO A 3 -14.67 -11.40 6.01
CA PRO A 3 -15.24 -11.00 4.71
C PRO A 3 -15.54 -9.49 4.59
N THR A 4 -15.91 -8.86 5.70
CA THR A 4 -16.20 -7.42 5.73
C THR A 4 -14.92 -6.60 5.65
N LEU A 5 -13.84 -7.08 6.28
CA LEU A 5 -12.54 -6.43 6.25
C LEU A 5 -11.91 -6.53 4.85
N TYR A 6 -11.91 -7.75 4.28
CA TYR A 6 -11.39 -7.99 2.94
C TYR A 6 -12.05 -7.07 1.91
N LYS A 7 -13.39 -6.97 1.96
CA LYS A 7 -14.14 -6.10 1.06
C LYS A 7 -13.70 -4.63 1.18
N LYS A 8 -13.50 -4.11 2.39
CA LYS A 8 -13.03 -2.72 2.60
C LYS A 8 -11.61 -2.50 2.08
N ILE A 9 -10.72 -3.46 2.27
CA ILE A 9 -9.34 -3.43 1.76
C ILE A 9 -9.36 -3.36 0.23
N GLU A 10 -10.12 -4.24 -0.41
CA GLU A 10 -10.19 -4.30 -1.88
C GLU A 10 -10.89 -3.07 -2.49
N GLU A 11 -11.93 -2.54 -1.83
CA GLU A 11 -12.57 -1.27 -2.23
C GLU A 11 -11.57 -0.11 -2.21
N LEU A 12 -10.79 0.02 -1.12
CA LEU A 12 -9.75 1.05 -1.01
C LEU A 12 -8.65 0.88 -2.04
N ARG A 13 -8.19 -0.35 -2.25
CA ARG A 13 -7.13 -0.65 -3.21
C ARG A 13 -7.57 -0.33 -4.63
N ARG A 14 -8.80 -0.71 -4.99
CA ARG A 14 -9.38 -0.41 -6.30
C ARG A 14 -9.49 1.10 -6.52
N ALA A 15 -10.08 1.83 -5.58
CA ALA A 15 -10.25 3.28 -5.70
C ALA A 15 -8.90 4.01 -5.80
N SER A 16 -7.89 3.55 -5.05
CA SER A 16 -6.55 4.12 -5.07
C SER A 16 -5.83 3.88 -6.41
N ARG A 17 -5.92 2.67 -6.97
CA ARG A 17 -5.37 2.37 -8.31
C ARG A 17 -6.08 3.13 -9.42
N GLU A 18 -7.39 3.31 -9.31
CA GLU A 18 -8.15 4.14 -10.25
C GLU A 18 -7.71 5.61 -10.18
N LEU A 19 -7.42 6.12 -8.98
CA LEU A 19 -6.95 7.48 -8.78
C LEU A 19 -5.55 7.69 -9.36
N LEU A 20 -4.66 6.73 -9.14
CA LEU A 20 -3.31 6.74 -9.72
C LEU A 20 -3.38 6.80 -11.25
N ARG A 21 -4.13 5.88 -11.87
CA ARG A 21 -4.29 5.83 -13.34
C ARG A 21 -4.88 7.10 -13.92
N LEU A 22 -5.84 7.73 -13.22
CA LEU A 22 -6.37 9.03 -13.64
C LEU A 22 -5.32 10.14 -13.52
N GLY A 23 -4.45 10.10 -12.52
CA GLY A 23 -3.36 11.07 -12.36
C GLY A 23 -2.27 10.93 -13.42
N GLU A 24 -2.04 9.71 -13.93
CA GLU A 24 -1.04 9.39 -14.95
C GLU A 24 -1.55 9.51 -16.39
N ALA A 25 -2.85 9.79 -16.59
CA ALA A 25 -3.44 9.84 -17.91
C ALA A 25 -2.88 11.01 -18.74
N ASP A 26 -2.30 10.70 -19.90
CA ASP A 26 -1.91 11.67 -20.93
C ASP A 26 -3.17 12.30 -21.57
N GLY A 27 -3.78 13.28 -20.89
CA GLY A 27 -4.98 13.93 -21.38
C GLY A 27 -5.60 14.92 -20.39
N MET A 28 -6.69 15.57 -20.81
CA MET A 28 -7.48 16.40 -19.90
C MET A 28 -8.31 15.51 -18.99
N VAL A 29 -8.02 15.56 -17.69
CA VAL A 29 -8.80 14.89 -16.66
C VAL A 29 -9.77 15.89 -16.05
N TYR A 30 -11.04 15.50 -15.90
CA TYR A 30 -12.02 16.34 -15.24
C TYR A 30 -11.69 16.46 -13.75
N ALA A 31 -11.51 17.69 -13.28
CA ALA A 31 -11.20 17.99 -11.87
C ALA A 31 -12.27 17.43 -10.91
N ASP A 32 -13.52 17.34 -11.36
CA ASP A 32 -14.64 16.79 -10.58
C ASP A 32 -14.49 15.28 -10.36
N ASP A 33 -14.02 14.53 -11.37
CA ASP A 33 -13.80 13.09 -11.24
C ASP A 33 -12.62 12.78 -10.30
N LEU A 34 -11.52 13.51 -10.42
CA LEU A 34 -10.39 13.45 -9.48
C LEU A 34 -10.83 13.78 -8.05
N SER A 35 -11.59 14.87 -7.88
CA SER A 35 -12.08 15.30 -6.58
C SER A 35 -13.03 14.27 -5.96
N ARG A 36 -13.92 13.68 -6.76
CA ARG A 36 -14.84 12.62 -6.31
C ARG A 36 -14.07 11.41 -5.82
N LEU A 37 -13.13 10.92 -6.62
CA LEU A 37 -12.38 9.71 -6.31
C LEU A 37 -11.42 9.92 -5.12
N ASN A 38 -10.76 11.07 -5.05
CA ASN A 38 -9.93 11.42 -3.89
C ASN A 38 -10.75 11.45 -2.59
N ARG A 39 -11.96 12.05 -2.59
CA ARG A 39 -12.84 12.03 -1.41
C ARG A 39 -13.24 10.61 -1.01
N GLU A 40 -13.47 9.73 -1.98
CA GLU A 40 -13.82 8.35 -1.73
C GLU A 40 -12.66 7.59 -1.08
N VAL A 41 -11.44 7.71 -1.62
CA VAL A 41 -10.22 7.14 -1.05
C VAL A 41 -10.02 7.63 0.39
N CYS A 42 -10.14 8.93 0.66
CA CYS A 42 -10.02 9.49 2.01
C CYS A 42 -11.09 8.97 2.98
N ARG A 43 -12.32 8.78 2.51
CA ARG A 43 -13.42 8.26 3.34
C ARG A 43 -13.16 6.80 3.71
N GLN A 44 -12.77 5.98 2.73
CA GLN A 44 -12.47 4.57 2.92
C GLN A 44 -11.22 4.37 3.81
N SER A 45 -10.15 5.13 3.59
CA SER A 45 -8.93 5.04 4.40
C SER A 45 -9.19 5.41 5.87
N ARG A 46 -9.97 6.46 6.14
CA ARG A 46 -10.38 6.83 7.52
C ARG A 46 -11.22 5.74 8.19
N ALA A 47 -12.07 5.05 7.44
CA ALA A 47 -12.85 3.95 7.97
C ALA A 47 -11.97 2.73 8.27
N LEU A 48 -11.00 2.45 7.39
CA LEU A 48 -10.08 1.32 7.52
C LEU A 48 -9.01 1.55 8.61
N LEU A 49 -8.59 2.79 8.83
CA LEU A 49 -7.63 3.16 9.88
C LEU A 49 -8.08 2.73 11.28
N LYS A 50 -9.40 2.72 11.52
CA LYS A 50 -10.02 2.30 12.78
C LYS A 50 -10.12 0.78 12.94
N ALA A 51 -9.95 0.02 11.86
CA ALA A 51 -9.98 -1.43 11.89
C ALA A 51 -8.63 -1.99 12.36
N LYS A 52 -8.68 -3.18 12.96
CA LYS A 52 -7.52 -4.01 13.27
C LYS A 52 -7.76 -5.42 12.74
N GLY A 53 -6.71 -6.03 12.21
CA GLY A 53 -6.68 -7.44 11.84
C GLY A 53 -6.62 -8.32 13.08
N GLU A 54 -7.15 -9.54 12.97
CA GLU A 54 -7.05 -10.56 14.02
C GLU A 54 -5.77 -11.40 13.87
N THR A 55 -5.15 -11.35 12.69
CA THR A 55 -3.90 -12.04 12.34
C THR A 55 -2.87 -11.06 11.80
N PRO A 56 -1.56 -11.40 11.86
CA PRO A 56 -0.51 -10.59 11.26
C PRO A 56 -0.77 -10.28 9.78
N GLU A 57 -1.25 -11.25 9.01
CA GLU A 57 -1.57 -11.08 7.59
C GLU A 57 -2.73 -10.11 7.36
N GLU A 58 -3.77 -10.17 8.19
CA GLU A 58 -4.88 -9.21 8.10
C GLU A 58 -4.44 -7.79 8.47
N GLU A 59 -3.66 -7.64 9.52
CA GLU A 59 -3.14 -6.33 9.94
C GLU A 59 -2.17 -5.75 8.91
N ALA A 60 -1.31 -6.58 8.33
CA ALA A 60 -0.43 -6.20 7.23
C ALA A 60 -1.23 -5.78 5.99
N ALA A 61 -2.28 -6.51 5.63
CA ALA A 61 -3.14 -6.15 4.50
C ALA A 61 -3.85 -4.80 4.71
N ILE A 62 -4.28 -4.50 5.95
CA ILE A 62 -4.80 -3.17 6.31
C ILE A 62 -3.72 -2.11 6.11
N CYS A 63 -2.52 -2.32 6.66
CA CYS A 63 -1.43 -1.34 6.62
C CYS A 63 -0.99 -1.05 5.17
N VAL A 64 -0.81 -2.08 4.34
CA VAL A 64 -0.52 -1.92 2.91
C VAL A 64 -1.58 -1.08 2.22
N ALA A 65 -2.87 -1.38 2.42
CA ALA A 65 -3.95 -0.64 1.77
C ALA A 65 -3.99 0.83 2.20
N LEU A 66 -3.73 1.11 3.48
CA LEU A 66 -3.66 2.47 4.01
C LEU A 66 -2.47 3.25 3.44
N LEU A 67 -1.27 2.67 3.50
CA LEU A 67 -0.05 3.30 2.99
C LEU A 67 -0.15 3.58 1.49
N MET A 68 -0.64 2.60 0.71
CA MET A 68 -0.91 2.78 -0.72
C MET A 68 -1.92 3.90 -0.98
N SER A 69 -2.99 3.98 -0.20
CA SER A 69 -3.97 5.06 -0.39
C SER A 69 -3.36 6.45 -0.16
N TYR A 70 -2.34 6.55 0.69
CA TYR A 70 -1.68 7.80 1.02
C TYR A 70 -0.66 8.25 0.00
N THR A 71 -0.15 7.34 -0.84
CA THR A 71 0.73 7.74 -1.95
C THR A 71 -0.04 8.45 -3.07
N VAL A 72 -1.36 8.23 -3.16
CA VAL A 72 -2.20 8.76 -4.26
C VAL A 72 -3.12 9.91 -3.86
N THR A 73 -3.36 10.14 -2.57
CA THR A 73 -4.29 11.20 -2.12
C THR A 73 -3.67 12.59 -2.24
N MET A 74 -4.30 13.48 -3.01
CA MET A 74 -3.90 14.88 -3.14
C MET A 74 -4.45 15.76 -2.01
N TYR A 75 -5.72 15.54 -1.63
CA TYR A 75 -6.39 16.29 -0.57
C TYR A 75 -6.72 15.34 0.57
N GLY A 76 -6.23 15.62 1.78
CA GLY A 76 -6.38 14.70 2.92
C GLY A 76 -5.22 13.74 3.09
N ASN A 77 -4.02 14.14 2.62
CA ASN A 77 -2.78 13.53 3.05
C ASN A 77 -2.83 13.27 4.56
N PRO A 78 -2.48 12.06 5.00
CA PRO A 78 -2.38 11.79 6.43
C PRO A 78 -1.45 12.81 7.06
N VAL A 79 -1.84 13.30 8.23
CA VAL A 79 -0.87 14.02 9.07
C VAL A 79 0.28 13.06 9.40
N GLU A 80 1.49 13.59 9.61
CA GLU A 80 2.67 12.77 9.93
C GLU A 80 2.41 11.77 11.07
N GLN A 81 1.61 12.16 12.06
CA GLN A 81 1.17 11.27 13.14
C GLN A 81 0.41 10.02 12.65
N GLN A 82 -0.44 10.14 11.62
CA GLN A 82 -1.18 9.00 11.06
C GLN A 82 -0.27 8.08 10.25
N LYS A 83 0.68 8.63 9.49
CA LYS A 83 1.70 7.83 8.81
C LYS A 83 2.52 7.03 9.81
N GLN A 84 3.00 7.69 10.87
CA GLN A 84 3.74 7.04 11.93
C GLN A 84 2.91 5.96 12.63
N GLN A 85 1.64 6.24 12.93
CA GLN A 85 0.75 5.24 13.54
C GLN A 85 0.62 3.96 12.69
N ILE A 86 0.54 4.09 11.36
CA ILE A 86 0.44 2.93 10.47
C ILE A 86 1.80 2.24 10.34
N LEU A 87 2.89 3.01 10.28
CA LEU A 87 4.24 2.46 10.27
C LEU A 87 4.49 1.61 11.53
N ASP A 88 4.13 2.11 12.72
CA ASP A 88 4.28 1.38 13.98
C ASP A 88 3.48 0.06 13.97
N ARG A 89 2.25 0.08 13.41
CA ARG A 89 1.42 -1.12 13.26
C ARG A 89 2.01 -2.11 12.27
N ALA A 90 2.54 -1.61 11.15
CA ALA A 90 3.16 -2.42 10.11
C ALA A 90 4.41 -3.13 10.62
N LEU A 91 5.32 -2.37 11.26
CA LEU A 91 6.55 -2.92 11.81
C LEU A 91 6.28 -3.93 12.93
N TYR A 92 5.21 -3.75 13.71
CA TYR A 92 4.83 -4.71 14.76
C TYR A 92 4.53 -6.11 14.24
N VAL A 93 3.94 -6.24 13.04
CA VAL A 93 3.58 -7.53 12.45
C VAL A 93 4.59 -8.04 11.42
N LEU A 94 5.56 -7.22 11.05
CA LEU A 94 6.46 -7.47 9.93
C LEU A 94 7.28 -8.76 10.12
N ASP A 95 7.82 -8.96 11.32
CA ASP A 95 8.66 -10.12 11.65
C ASP A 95 7.86 -11.45 11.71
N GLU A 96 6.54 -11.37 11.92
CA GLU A 96 5.66 -12.54 11.96
C GLU A 96 5.27 -13.03 10.56
N LEU A 97 5.42 -12.18 9.54
CA LEU A 97 5.02 -12.52 8.18
C LEU A 97 6.03 -13.46 7.51
N PRO A 98 5.56 -14.51 6.83
CA PRO A 98 6.42 -15.29 5.94
C PRO A 98 6.81 -14.47 4.71
N ALA A 99 7.94 -14.85 4.09
CA ALA A 99 8.35 -14.32 2.79
C ALA A 99 7.22 -14.54 1.77
N SER A 100 6.62 -13.43 1.33
CA SER A 100 5.41 -13.43 0.51
C SER A 100 5.28 -12.09 -0.22
N LEU A 101 4.42 -12.03 -1.23
CA LEU A 101 4.07 -10.77 -1.88
C LEU A 101 3.63 -9.74 -0.84
N LEU A 102 2.70 -10.10 0.05
CA LEU A 102 2.19 -9.19 1.09
C LEU A 102 3.30 -8.58 1.94
N LYS A 103 4.24 -9.41 2.42
CA LYS A 103 5.40 -8.93 3.18
C LYS A 103 6.26 -7.97 2.34
N CYS A 104 6.52 -8.32 1.09
CA CYS A 104 7.26 -7.46 0.17
C CYS A 104 6.56 -6.10 -0.02
N GLN A 105 5.24 -6.05 -0.23
CA GLN A 105 4.52 -4.77 -0.35
C GLN A 105 4.65 -3.96 0.94
N LEU A 106 4.50 -4.60 2.10
CA LEU A 106 4.59 -3.93 3.40
C LEU A 106 5.97 -3.32 3.61
N LEU A 107 7.04 -4.06 3.31
CA LEU A 107 8.42 -3.57 3.36
C LEU A 107 8.63 -2.35 2.46
N THR A 108 8.21 -2.43 1.20
CA THR A 108 8.31 -1.34 0.22
C THR A 108 7.59 -0.08 0.68
N TYR A 109 6.36 -0.20 1.19
CA TYR A 109 5.62 0.95 1.70
C TYR A 109 6.20 1.50 3.01
N CYS A 110 6.68 0.65 3.91
CA CYS A 110 7.34 1.10 5.15
C CYS A 110 8.65 1.84 4.85
N TYR A 111 9.44 1.35 3.88
CA TYR A 111 10.63 2.06 3.41
C TYR A 111 10.29 3.47 2.93
N GLY A 112 9.24 3.63 2.12
CA GLY A 112 8.82 4.96 1.63
C GLY A 112 8.41 5.96 2.73
N VAL A 113 8.14 5.48 3.95
CA VAL A 113 7.83 6.33 5.12
C VAL A 113 9.04 6.50 6.04
N ALA A 114 9.77 5.43 6.32
CA ALA A 114 10.85 5.41 7.32
C ALA A 114 12.24 5.75 6.75
N GLY A 115 12.47 5.49 5.46
CA GLY A 115 13.78 5.58 4.82
C GLY A 115 14.80 4.56 5.34
N ASP A 116 14.35 3.45 5.92
CA ASP A 116 15.22 2.42 6.48
C ASP A 116 15.65 1.41 5.39
N GLU A 117 16.92 1.49 4.99
CA GLU A 117 17.52 0.66 3.94
C GLU A 117 17.44 -0.85 4.21
N GLU A 118 17.36 -1.30 5.47
CA GLU A 118 17.21 -2.74 5.76
C GLU A 118 15.84 -3.25 5.29
N LEU A 119 14.78 -2.42 5.32
CA LEU A 119 13.45 -2.77 4.79
C LEU A 119 13.50 -2.98 3.28
N LEU A 120 14.19 -2.09 2.57
CA LEU A 120 14.33 -2.18 1.12
C LEU A 120 15.15 -3.41 0.73
N LYS A 121 16.22 -3.69 1.48
CA LYS A 121 17.05 -4.88 1.28
C LYS A 121 16.27 -6.17 1.45
N GLU A 122 15.48 -6.32 2.52
CA GLU A 122 14.65 -7.51 2.72
C GLU A 122 13.61 -7.67 1.60
N ALA A 123 13.01 -6.58 1.12
CA ALA A 123 12.07 -6.64 -0.01
C ALA A 123 12.75 -7.19 -1.27
N CYS A 124 14.00 -6.82 -1.51
CA CYS A 124 14.79 -7.33 -2.63
C CYS A 124 15.09 -8.82 -2.49
N GLU A 125 15.45 -9.27 -1.29
CA GLU A 125 15.70 -10.69 -1.02
C GLU A 125 14.45 -11.55 -1.29
N ILE A 126 13.25 -11.04 -0.94
CA ILE A 126 11.99 -11.71 -1.27
C ILE A 126 11.76 -11.74 -2.79
N ILE A 127 11.97 -10.62 -3.50
CA ILE A 127 11.81 -10.57 -4.96
C ILE A 127 12.75 -11.55 -5.66
N ASP A 128 14.02 -11.59 -5.25
CA ASP A 128 15.03 -12.48 -5.83
C ASP A 128 14.67 -13.96 -5.62
N SER A 129 13.97 -14.29 -4.53
CA SER A 129 13.51 -15.65 -4.23
C SER A 129 12.45 -16.17 -5.21
N TRP A 130 11.79 -15.30 -6.01
CA TRP A 130 10.77 -15.72 -6.97
C TRP A 130 11.36 -16.43 -8.21
N GLY A 131 12.69 -16.43 -8.37
CA GLY A 131 13.38 -17.34 -9.30
C GLY A 131 13.09 -17.09 -10.78
N GLY A 132 12.75 -15.85 -11.16
CA GLY A 132 12.57 -15.46 -12.56
C GLY A 132 11.36 -16.09 -13.27
N ARG A 133 10.39 -16.63 -12.51
CA ARG A 133 9.11 -17.07 -13.06
C ARG A 133 8.32 -15.89 -13.63
N GLU A 134 7.28 -16.20 -14.41
CA GLU A 134 6.31 -15.20 -14.81
C GLU A 134 5.63 -14.60 -13.56
N LEU A 135 5.72 -13.29 -13.45
CA LEU A 135 5.19 -12.52 -12.33
C LEU A 135 3.73 -12.16 -12.56
N LEU A 136 2.95 -12.18 -11.49
CA LEU A 136 1.60 -11.61 -11.48
C LEU A 136 1.69 -10.08 -11.60
N GLU A 137 0.59 -9.44 -12.00
CA GLU A 137 0.55 -8.00 -12.16
C GLU A 137 0.90 -7.27 -10.85
N GLU A 138 0.38 -7.74 -9.71
CA GLU A 138 0.68 -7.16 -8.40
C GLU A 138 2.15 -7.36 -7.98
N GLU A 139 2.81 -8.41 -8.48
CA GLU A 139 4.24 -8.66 -8.24
C GLU A 139 5.09 -7.72 -9.10
N LYS A 140 4.68 -7.47 -10.34
CA LYS A 140 5.33 -6.49 -11.23
C LYS A 140 5.26 -5.08 -10.65
N GLU A 141 4.08 -4.66 -10.17
CA GLU A 141 3.88 -3.35 -9.53
C GLU A 141 4.90 -3.12 -8.39
N VAL A 142 5.14 -4.14 -7.56
CA VAL A 142 6.08 -4.06 -6.42
C VAL A 142 7.53 -4.08 -6.88
N VAL A 143 7.87 -4.90 -7.88
CA VAL A 143 9.22 -4.92 -8.47
C VAL A 143 9.57 -3.57 -9.09
N GLU A 144 8.64 -2.96 -9.83
CA GLU A 144 8.82 -1.63 -10.41
C GLU A 144 8.95 -0.57 -9.31
N GLY A 145 8.10 -0.61 -8.27
CA GLY A 145 8.21 0.28 -7.12
C GLY A 145 9.57 0.21 -6.43
N VAL A 146 10.08 -0.99 -6.15
CA VAL A 146 11.40 -1.20 -5.55
C VAL A 146 12.53 -0.73 -6.46
N LYS A 147 12.40 -0.86 -7.79
CA LYS A 147 13.39 -0.34 -8.74
C LYS A 147 13.44 1.19 -8.71
N CYS A 148 12.29 1.86 -8.79
CA CYS A 148 12.20 3.31 -8.73
C CYS A 148 12.79 3.91 -7.44
N MET A 149 12.80 3.15 -6.35
CA MET A 149 13.38 3.58 -5.07
C MET A 149 14.90 3.50 -5.01
N LYS A 150 15.53 2.72 -5.89
CA LYS A 150 17.00 2.53 -5.94
C LYS A 150 17.72 3.48 -6.90
N GLU A 151 16.97 4.14 -7.78
CA GLU A 151 17.46 5.10 -8.78
C GLU A 151 17.67 6.49 -8.19
#